data_AF-X1PZ72-F1
#
_entry.id   AF-X1PZ72-F1
#
_cell.length_a   1.000
_cell.length_b   1.000
_cell.length_c   1.000
_cell.angle_alpha   90.00
_cell.angle_beta   90.00
_cell.angle_gamma   90.00
#
_symmetry.space_group_name_H-M   'P 1'
#
loop_
_entity.id
_entity.type
_entity.pdbx_description
1 polymer ?
#
loop_
_entity_poly.entity_id
_entity_poly.type
_entity_poly.pdbx_seq_one_letter_code
_entity_poly.pdbx_strand_id
1 'polypeptide(L)'
;MWKTFNETDGLIDNEVRTLYVEKDYIWLGGRNGTDKGITHINFETGEGKYFRSEDIFGLNSNTVYAITGDKKRIWFGTSDGLMCYKKGEGVWKTYSMFDGLPSNIVISLITKEDTTFIGTKEGMALFLPGTEKIVNIETFNNISVNAFGIYRDNLLIGTERGVFLKK
;
A
#
# COMPACT_ATOMS: atom_id res chain seq x y z
N MET A 1 4.45 3.67 -29.48
CA MET A 1 4.31 2.21 -29.60
C MET A 1 4.12 1.65 -28.20
N TRP A 2 3.21 0.72 -27.99
CA TRP A 2 2.96 0.10 -26.69
C TRP A 2 3.78 -1.20 -26.55
N LYS A 3 4.36 -1.46 -25.37
CA LYS A 3 5.07 -2.71 -25.03
C LYS A 3 4.37 -3.36 -23.83
N THR A 4 4.23 -4.68 -23.86
CA THR A 4 3.62 -5.48 -22.79
C THR A 4 4.71 -6.21 -22.00
N PHE A 5 4.53 -6.32 -20.68
CA PHE A 5 5.34 -7.14 -19.78
C PHE A 5 4.40 -8.07 -19.01
N ASN A 6 4.80 -9.33 -18.82
CA ASN A 6 3.99 -10.38 -18.20
C ASN A 6 4.85 -11.33 -17.32
N GLU A 7 4.28 -12.44 -16.86
CA GLU A 7 4.99 -13.46 -16.04
C GLU A 7 6.30 -13.96 -16.70
N THR A 8 6.36 -14.08 -18.02
CA THR A 8 7.60 -14.46 -18.73
C THR A 8 8.69 -13.38 -18.68
N ASP A 9 8.30 -12.15 -18.37
CA ASP A 9 9.18 -10.98 -18.24
C ASP A 9 9.52 -10.67 -16.77
N GLY A 10 9.22 -11.58 -15.84
CA GLY A 10 9.59 -11.48 -14.43
C GLY A 10 8.50 -10.91 -13.51
N LEU A 11 7.28 -10.69 -13.99
CA LEU A 11 6.14 -10.40 -13.11
C LEU A 11 5.75 -11.67 -12.36
N ILE A 12 5.34 -11.51 -11.10
CA ILE A 12 4.78 -12.64 -10.35
C ILE A 12 3.34 -12.98 -10.75
N ASP A 13 2.60 -11.99 -11.22
CA ASP A 13 1.21 -12.08 -11.63
C ASP A 13 0.92 -11.07 -12.76
N ASN A 14 0.11 -11.48 -13.73
CA ASN A 14 -0.36 -10.61 -14.80
C ASN A 14 -1.51 -9.70 -14.36
N GLU A 15 -2.25 -10.06 -13.32
CA GLU A 15 -3.35 -9.26 -12.76
C GLU A 15 -2.84 -8.14 -11.85
N VAL A 16 -2.11 -7.19 -12.45
CA VAL A 16 -1.63 -5.99 -11.75
C VAL A 16 -2.80 -5.04 -11.51
N ARG A 17 -3.12 -4.77 -10.24
CA ARG A 17 -4.22 -3.87 -9.82
C ARG A 17 -3.74 -2.57 -9.21
N THR A 18 -2.50 -2.54 -8.73
CA THR A 18 -1.90 -1.37 -8.12
C THR A 18 -0.41 -1.35 -8.44
N LEU A 19 0.13 -0.14 -8.57
CA LEU A 19 1.55 0.07 -8.77
C LEU A 19 2.01 1.32 -8.03
N TYR A 20 3.30 1.34 -7.68
CA TYR A 20 3.97 2.51 -7.15
C TYR A 20 5.34 2.64 -7.78
N VAL A 21 5.64 3.82 -8.30
CA VAL A 21 6.92 4.13 -8.94
C VAL A 21 7.88 4.68 -7.89
N GLU A 22 9.03 4.02 -7.77
CA GLU A 22 10.16 4.43 -6.94
C GLU A 22 11.40 4.63 -7.81
N LYS A 23 11.62 5.86 -8.28
CA LYS A 23 12.67 6.18 -9.27
C LYS A 23 12.52 5.27 -10.50
N ASP A 24 13.50 4.41 -10.75
CA ASP A 24 13.56 3.51 -11.91
C ASP A 24 12.93 2.13 -11.63
N TYR A 25 12.54 1.87 -10.38
CA TYR A 25 11.90 0.63 -9.97
C TYR A 25 10.41 0.83 -9.71
N ILE A 26 9.64 -0.23 -9.93
CA ILE A 26 8.19 -0.21 -9.77
C ILE A 26 7.80 -1.38 -8.89
N TRP A 27 7.02 -1.05 -7.86
CA TRP A 27 6.33 -2.02 -7.03
C TRP A 27 4.97 -2.32 -7.64
N LEU A 28 4.65 -3.59 -7.83
CA LEU A 28 3.39 -4.07 -8.39
C LEU A 28 2.69 -4.96 -7.38
N GLY A 29 1.37 -4.80 -7.29
CA GLY A 29 0.52 -5.62 -6.47
C GLY A 29 -0.78 -5.94 -7.19
N GLY A 30 -1.41 -7.03 -6.78
CA GLY A 30 -2.63 -7.53 -7.35
C GLY A 30 -3.56 -8.07 -6.29
N ARG A 31 -4.83 -8.15 -6.65
CA ARG A 31 -5.85 -8.94 -5.95
C ARG A 31 -6.65 -9.63 -7.04
N ASN A 32 -6.73 -10.96 -7.00
CA ASN A 32 -7.71 -11.84 -7.67
C ASN A 32 -7.07 -13.18 -8.05
N GLY A 33 -7.84 -14.25 -7.84
CA GLY A 33 -7.72 -15.57 -8.50
C GLY A 33 -6.50 -16.41 -8.12
N THR A 34 -5.33 -15.77 -7.99
CA THR A 34 -4.04 -16.42 -7.76
C THR A 34 -3.22 -15.80 -6.65
N ASP A 35 -3.56 -14.58 -6.19
CA ASP A 35 -2.91 -13.82 -5.09
C ASP A 35 -1.43 -14.20 -4.93
N LYS A 36 -0.64 -13.93 -5.98
CA LYS A 36 0.71 -14.52 -6.10
C LYS A 36 1.80 -13.72 -5.39
N GLY A 37 1.51 -12.52 -4.88
CA GLY A 37 2.43 -11.69 -4.09
C GLY A 37 2.74 -10.33 -4.72
N ILE A 38 3.93 -9.82 -4.43
CA ILE A 38 4.40 -8.48 -4.82
C ILE A 38 5.56 -8.61 -5.80
N THR A 39 5.59 -7.81 -6.86
CA THR A 39 6.77 -7.67 -7.75
C THR A 39 7.45 -6.32 -7.51
N HIS A 40 8.78 -6.30 -7.55
CA HIS A 40 9.60 -5.10 -7.57
C HIS A 40 10.60 -5.20 -8.73
N ILE A 41 10.40 -4.40 -9.78
CA ILE A 41 11.07 -4.58 -11.07
C ILE A 41 11.52 -3.26 -11.69
N ASN A 42 12.61 -3.29 -12.44
CA ASN A 42 13.02 -2.25 -13.38
C ASN A 42 12.72 -2.74 -14.81
N PHE A 43 11.82 -2.05 -15.53
CA PHE A 43 11.40 -2.46 -16.87
C PHE A 43 12.42 -2.15 -17.97
N GLU A 44 13.40 -1.28 -17.71
CA GLU A 44 14.47 -0.97 -18.66
C GLU A 44 15.55 -2.06 -18.65
N THR A 45 15.96 -2.52 -17.46
CA THR A 45 17.01 -3.54 -17.29
C THR A 45 16.47 -4.97 -17.21
N GLY A 46 15.20 -5.14 -16.85
CA GLY A 46 14.60 -6.45 -16.54
C GLY A 46 14.99 -7.00 -15.17
N GLU A 47 15.77 -6.26 -14.37
CA GLU A 47 16.13 -6.67 -13.02
C GLU A 47 14.92 -6.58 -12.09
N GLY A 48 14.65 -7.65 -11.33
CA GLY A 48 13.52 -7.67 -10.43
C GLY A 48 13.60 -8.75 -9.36
N LYS A 49 12.70 -8.61 -8.38
CA LYS A 49 12.47 -9.56 -7.30
C LYS A 49 10.98 -9.63 -7.00
N TYR A 50 10.55 -10.74 -6.43
CA TYR A 50 9.20 -10.89 -5.95
C TYR A 50 9.16 -11.36 -4.51
N PHE A 51 8.03 -11.14 -3.86
CA PHE A 51 7.84 -11.37 -2.44
C PHE A 51 6.50 -12.06 -2.18
N ARG A 52 6.52 -13.07 -1.30
CA ARG A 52 5.36 -13.88 -0.92
C ARG A 52 5.28 -14.07 0.58
N SER A 53 4.07 -14.18 1.13
CA SER A 53 3.84 -14.32 2.58
C SER A 53 4.45 -15.59 3.14
N GLU A 54 4.50 -16.63 2.31
CA GLU A 54 5.04 -17.93 2.69
C GLU A 54 6.57 -17.91 2.86
N ASP A 55 7.24 -16.96 2.19
CA ASP A 55 8.70 -16.88 2.12
C ASP A 55 9.29 -15.86 3.12
N ILE A 56 8.47 -14.95 3.67
CA ILE A 56 8.95 -13.75 4.35
C ILE A 56 8.21 -13.52 5.66
N PHE A 57 8.96 -13.61 6.75
CA PHE A 57 8.46 -13.25 8.07
C PHE A 57 8.00 -11.78 8.09
N GLY A 58 6.80 -11.55 8.61
CA GLY A 58 6.20 -10.22 8.71
C GLY A 58 5.48 -9.73 7.45
N LEU A 59 5.40 -10.55 6.39
CA LEU A 59 4.52 -10.33 5.25
C LEU A 59 3.27 -11.22 5.41
N ASN A 60 2.12 -10.64 5.75
CA ASN A 60 0.95 -11.43 6.14
C ASN A 60 -0.02 -11.72 4.98
N SER A 61 0.14 -11.08 3.83
CA SER A 61 -0.80 -11.22 2.72
C SER A 61 -0.13 -11.01 1.36
N ASN A 62 -0.50 -11.87 0.42
CA ASN A 62 -0.18 -11.73 -1.00
C ASN A 62 -1.18 -10.84 -1.76
N THR A 63 -2.33 -10.52 -1.15
CA THR A 63 -3.37 -9.67 -1.73
C THR A 63 -3.03 -8.20 -1.45
N VAL A 64 -2.74 -7.41 -2.49
CA VAL A 64 -2.36 -5.99 -2.33
C VAL A 64 -3.38 -5.09 -3.02
N TYR A 65 -4.03 -4.24 -2.23
CA TYR A 65 -5.02 -3.27 -2.69
C TYR A 65 -4.39 -1.95 -3.12
N ALA A 66 -3.39 -1.47 -2.39
CA ALA A 66 -2.80 -0.15 -2.60
C ALA A 66 -1.31 -0.16 -2.26
N ILE A 67 -0.53 0.66 -2.96
CA ILE A 67 0.91 0.85 -2.69
C ILE A 67 1.23 2.35 -2.68
N THR A 68 1.99 2.79 -1.70
CA THR A 68 2.56 4.15 -1.61
C THR A 68 3.93 4.09 -0.94
N GLY A 69 4.66 5.19 -0.88
CA GLY A 69 5.95 5.22 -0.20
C GLY A 69 6.44 6.63 0.10
N ASP A 70 7.40 6.70 1.02
CA ASP A 70 8.23 7.87 1.31
C ASP A 70 9.70 7.55 1.02
N LYS A 71 10.66 8.36 1.49
CA LYS A 71 12.09 8.10 1.25
C LYS A 71 12.64 6.84 1.94
N LYS A 72 12.02 6.39 3.03
CA LYS A 72 12.51 5.31 3.89
C LYS A 72 11.66 4.05 3.84
N ARG A 73 10.41 4.14 3.39
CA ARG A 73 9.43 3.05 3.47
C ARG A 73 8.61 2.92 2.20
N ILE A 74 8.23 1.68 1.91
CA ILE A 74 7.14 1.37 0.98
C ILE A 74 6.03 0.73 1.80
N TRP A 75 4.80 1.16 1.55
CA TRP A 75 3.60 0.77 2.26
C TRP A 75 2.68 0.01 1.33
N PHE A 76 2.13 -1.10 1.82
CA PHE A 76 1.22 -1.96 1.08
C PHE A 76 -0.04 -2.15 1.91
N GLY A 77 -1.18 -1.72 1.36
CA GLY A 77 -2.48 -1.97 1.93
C GLY A 77 -2.94 -3.35 1.48
N THR A 78 -3.24 -4.24 2.41
CA THR A 78 -3.54 -5.65 2.10
C THR A 78 -4.86 -6.12 2.72
N SER A 79 -5.17 -7.39 2.50
CA SER A 79 -6.30 -8.07 3.13
C SER A 79 -6.05 -8.40 4.61
N ASP A 80 -4.80 -8.34 5.06
CA ASP A 80 -4.42 -8.61 6.45
C ASP A 80 -3.34 -7.64 6.96
N GLY A 81 -3.70 -6.37 7.01
CA GLY A 81 -2.96 -5.30 7.65
C GLY A 81 -2.34 -4.28 6.70
N LEU A 82 -1.57 -3.38 7.30
CA LEU A 82 -0.69 -2.46 6.58
C LEU A 82 0.73 -3.03 6.64
N MET A 83 1.25 -3.46 5.50
CA MET A 83 2.63 -3.96 5.42
C MET A 83 3.59 -2.82 5.09
N CYS A 84 4.75 -2.84 5.70
CA CYS A 84 5.82 -1.86 5.54
C CYS A 84 7.12 -2.57 5.14
N TYR A 85 7.70 -2.16 4.03
CA TYR A 85 9.07 -2.49 3.67
C TYR A 85 9.99 -1.33 4.06
N LYS A 86 10.88 -1.54 5.05
CA LYS A 86 11.88 -0.56 5.47
C LYS A 86 13.08 -0.62 4.53
N LYS A 87 13.29 0.43 3.75
CA LYS A 87 14.38 0.53 2.77
C LYS A 87 15.74 0.60 3.48
N GLY A 88 16.77 0.03 2.88
CA GLY A 88 18.12 -0.05 3.46
C GLY A 88 18.29 -1.19 4.46
N GLU A 89 17.29 -1.46 5.30
CA GLU A 89 17.27 -2.63 6.20
C GLU A 89 16.81 -3.91 5.49
N GLY A 90 15.93 -3.77 4.49
CA GLY A 90 15.36 -4.92 3.78
C GLY A 90 14.36 -5.71 4.63
N VAL A 91 13.81 -5.09 5.68
CA VAL A 91 12.94 -5.74 6.66
C VAL A 91 11.47 -5.43 6.37
N TRP A 92 10.63 -6.43 6.56
CA TRP A 92 9.18 -6.34 6.49
C TRP A 92 8.56 -6.25 7.90
N LYS A 93 7.54 -5.41 8.04
CA LYS A 93 6.70 -5.32 9.24
C LYS A 93 5.25 -5.16 8.84
N THR A 94 4.35 -5.93 9.45
CA THR A 94 2.90 -5.74 9.31
C THR A 94 2.34 -5.07 10.56
N TYR A 95 1.47 -4.09 10.34
CA TYR A 95 0.67 -3.45 11.36
C TYR A 95 -0.79 -3.89 11.23
N SER A 96 -1.45 -4.08 12.36
CA SER A 96 -2.80 -4.63 12.49
C SER A 96 -3.70 -3.72 13.31
N MET A 97 -4.94 -4.17 13.59
CA MET A 97 -5.81 -3.51 14.56
C MET A 97 -5.18 -3.39 15.95
N PHE A 98 -4.31 -4.32 16.35
CA PHE A 98 -3.59 -4.24 17.63
C PHE A 98 -2.59 -3.07 17.68
N ASP A 99 -2.18 -2.56 16.52
CA ASP A 99 -1.27 -1.42 16.39
C ASP A 99 -2.02 -0.09 16.23
N GLY A 100 -3.35 -0.10 16.19
CA GLY A 100 -4.19 1.09 16.05
C GLY A 100 -4.87 1.25 14.68
N LEU A 101 -4.77 0.27 13.78
CA LEU A 101 -5.59 0.30 12.56
C LEU A 101 -7.08 0.13 12.91
N PRO A 102 -8.00 0.83 12.22
CA PRO A 102 -9.43 0.61 12.39
C PRO A 102 -9.90 -0.76 11.89
N SER A 103 -9.21 -1.33 10.89
CA SER A 103 -9.48 -2.65 10.31
C SER A 103 -8.21 -3.20 9.68
N ASN A 104 -8.04 -4.53 9.67
CA ASN A 104 -6.95 -5.18 8.94
C ASN A 104 -7.11 -5.09 7.41
N ILE A 105 -8.31 -4.79 6.89
CA ILE A 105 -8.49 -4.68 5.44
C ILE A 105 -8.15 -3.24 5.02
N VAL A 106 -6.93 -3.02 4.56
CA VAL A 106 -6.41 -1.72 4.14
C VAL A 106 -6.56 -1.58 2.62
N ILE A 107 -7.43 -0.68 2.19
CA ILE A 107 -7.90 -0.61 0.79
C ILE A 107 -7.38 0.59 0.02
N SER A 108 -6.94 1.66 0.71
CA SER A 108 -6.40 2.85 0.07
C SER A 108 -5.27 3.44 0.89
N LEU A 109 -4.29 4.02 0.20
CA LEU A 109 -3.13 4.65 0.82
C LEU A 109 -2.73 5.90 0.04
N ILE A 110 -2.21 6.89 0.77
CA ILE A 110 -1.44 7.97 0.17
C ILE A 110 -0.39 8.46 1.16
N THR A 111 0.80 8.75 0.66
CA THR A 111 1.86 9.39 1.45
C THR A 111 2.01 10.83 0.99
N LYS A 112 1.88 11.78 1.91
CA LYS A 112 2.17 13.19 1.67
C LYS A 112 3.28 13.59 2.63
N GLU A 113 4.39 14.07 2.06
CA GLU A 113 5.64 14.30 2.79
C GLU A 113 6.09 13.01 3.48
N ASP A 114 6.11 12.98 4.83
CA ASP A 114 6.48 11.79 5.61
C ASP A 114 5.27 11.16 6.34
N THR A 115 4.06 11.70 6.16
CA THR A 115 2.84 11.16 6.76
C THR A 115 2.13 10.25 5.77
N THR A 116 1.80 9.03 6.21
CA THR A 116 1.01 8.10 5.42
C THR A 116 -0.42 8.04 5.95
N PHE A 117 -1.36 8.35 5.07
CA PHE A 117 -2.79 8.28 5.30
C PHE A 117 -3.27 6.89 4.88
N ILE A 118 -4.01 6.24 5.77
CA ILE A 118 -4.39 4.83 5.67
C ILE A 118 -5.90 4.74 5.67
N GLY A 119 -6.47 4.28 4.57
CA GLY A 119 -7.90 4.03 4.42
C GLY A 119 -8.18 2.54 4.52
N THR A 120 -9.07 2.17 5.44
CA THR A 120 -9.46 0.79 5.68
C THR A 120 -10.95 0.61 5.38
N LYS A 121 -11.42 -0.64 5.42
CA LYS A 121 -12.86 -0.92 5.30
C LYS A 121 -13.72 -0.35 6.43
N GLU A 122 -13.14 -0.04 7.58
CA GLU A 122 -13.90 0.40 8.77
C GLU A 122 -13.34 1.70 9.37
N GLY A 123 -12.58 2.46 8.58
CA GLY A 123 -12.20 3.82 8.93
C GLY A 123 -10.87 4.27 8.35
N MET A 124 -10.24 5.20 9.07
CA MET A 124 -9.00 5.82 8.66
C MET A 124 -7.99 5.85 9.80
N ALA A 125 -6.71 5.73 9.46
CA ALA A 125 -5.62 6.03 10.36
C ALA A 125 -4.52 6.85 9.69
N LEU A 126 -3.61 7.36 10.53
CA LEU A 126 -2.36 8.00 10.12
C LEU A 126 -1.20 7.21 10.69
N PHE A 127 -0.17 6.98 9.87
CA PHE A 127 1.12 6.58 10.38
C PHE A 127 1.99 7.81 10.63
N LEU A 128 2.46 7.97 11.87
CA LEU A 128 3.28 9.09 12.30
C LEU A 128 4.77 8.68 12.33
N PRO A 129 5.62 9.22 11.44
CA PRO A 129 7.01 8.78 11.28
C PRO A 129 7.89 9.05 12.49
N GLY A 130 7.62 10.12 13.24
CA GLY A 130 8.42 10.50 14.41
C GLY A 130 8.28 9.54 15.59
N THR A 131 7.15 8.81 15.68
CA THR A 131 6.86 7.89 16.78
C THR A 131 6.68 6.43 16.33
N GLU A 132 6.70 6.19 15.01
CA GLU A 132 6.31 4.93 14.37
C GLU A 132 4.94 4.37 14.83
N LYS A 133 4.01 5.27 15.19
CA LYS A 133 2.67 4.89 15.66
C LYS A 133 1.62 5.04 14.57
N ILE A 134 0.63 4.16 14.62
CA ILE A 134 -0.63 4.31 13.88
C ILE A 134 -1.66 4.95 14.81
N VAL A 135 -2.33 5.98 14.30
CA VAL A 135 -3.36 6.73 15.03
C VAL A 135 -4.66 6.68 14.24
N ASN A 136 -5.67 6.01 14.81
CA ASN A 136 -7.03 6.02 14.29
C ASN A 136 -7.61 7.44 14.28
N ILE A 137 -8.37 7.78 13.23
CA ILE A 137 -9.09 9.05 13.10
C ILE A 137 -10.57 8.80 13.35
N GLU A 138 -11.03 9.15 14.55
CA GLU A 138 -12.36 8.83 15.05
C GLU A 138 -13.51 9.30 14.14
N THR A 139 -13.32 10.42 13.43
CA THR A 139 -14.29 10.96 12.46
C THR A 139 -14.69 9.93 11.39
N PHE A 140 -13.81 8.98 11.08
CA PHE A 140 -14.02 7.95 10.06
C PHE A 140 -14.39 6.58 10.63
N ASN A 141 -14.59 6.43 11.94
CA ASN A 141 -14.91 5.12 12.51
C ASN A 141 -16.18 4.52 11.88
N ASN A 142 -16.08 3.26 11.45
CA ASN A 142 -17.12 2.54 10.71
C ASN A 142 -17.51 3.23 9.40
N ILE A 143 -16.56 3.90 8.74
CA ILE A 143 -16.73 4.47 7.40
C ILE A 143 -15.64 3.90 6.50
N SER A 144 -16.03 3.16 5.45
CA SER A 144 -15.06 2.66 4.48
C SER A 144 -14.39 3.83 3.74
N VAL A 145 -13.05 3.90 3.82
CA VAL A 145 -12.23 4.92 3.15
C VAL A 145 -11.58 4.33 1.91
N ASN A 146 -12.20 4.60 0.77
CA ASN A 146 -11.98 3.87 -0.48
C ASN A 146 -10.94 4.53 -1.39
N ALA A 147 -10.71 5.84 -1.24
CA ALA A 147 -9.78 6.56 -2.09
C ALA A 147 -9.22 7.79 -1.38
N PHE A 148 -7.99 8.14 -1.74
CA PHE A 148 -7.40 9.43 -1.43
C PHE A 148 -7.06 10.17 -2.71
N GLY A 149 -7.08 11.50 -2.64
CA GLY A 149 -6.58 12.37 -3.70
C GLY A 149 -5.98 13.63 -3.11
N ILE A 150 -5.06 14.24 -3.83
CA ILE A 150 -4.53 15.56 -3.49
C ILE A 150 -5.06 16.57 -4.50
N TYR A 151 -5.72 17.61 -4.00
CA TYR A 151 -6.19 18.71 -4.82
C TYR A 151 -5.59 20.02 -4.30
N ARG A 152 -4.61 20.53 -5.05
CA ARG A 152 -3.66 21.57 -4.59
C ARG A 152 -2.93 21.04 -3.35
N ASP A 153 -3.06 21.71 -2.22
CA ASP A 153 -2.46 21.25 -0.95
C ASP A 153 -3.45 20.48 -0.06
N ASN A 154 -4.71 20.34 -0.49
CA ASN A 154 -5.76 19.75 0.31
C ASN A 154 -5.87 18.24 0.07
N LEU A 155 -6.25 17.51 1.12
CA LEU A 155 -6.54 16.08 1.04
C LEU A 155 -8.02 15.87 0.74
N LEU A 156 -8.30 15.13 -0.32
CA LEU A 156 -9.61 14.58 -0.65
C LEU A 156 -9.68 13.13 -0.17
N ILE A 157 -10.79 12.79 0.49
CA ILE A 157 -11.02 11.45 1.04
C ILE A 157 -12.35 10.95 0.49
N GLY A 158 -12.28 9.98 -0.42
CA GLY A 158 -13.44 9.29 -0.97
C GLY A 158 -13.87 8.17 -0.03
N THR A 159 -15.13 8.20 0.38
CA THR A 159 -15.72 7.25 1.32
C THR A 159 -17.04 6.72 0.79
N GLU A 160 -17.62 5.73 1.47
CA GLU A 160 -19.00 5.31 1.20
C GLU A 160 -20.06 6.39 1.52
N ARG A 161 -19.68 7.46 2.24
CA ARG A 161 -20.56 8.60 2.56
C ARG A 161 -20.33 9.82 1.68
N GLY A 162 -19.58 9.67 0.59
CA GLY A 162 -19.19 10.77 -0.29
C GLY A 162 -17.75 11.22 -0.07
N VAL A 163 -17.46 12.48 -0.42
CA VAL A 163 -16.10 13.03 -0.42
C VAL A 163 -15.92 14.03 0.72
N PHE A 164 -14.91 13.81 1.55
CA PHE A 164 -14.45 14.77 2.54
C PHE A 164 -13.28 15.57 1.99
N LEU A 165 -13.25 16.86 2.27
CA LEU A 165 -12.14 17.76 1.96
C LEU A 165 -11.50 18.23 3.26
N LYS A 166 -10.23 17.87 3.47
CA LYS A 166 -9.41 18.42 4.55
C LYS A 166 -8.50 19.50 3.98
N LYS A 167 -8.73 20.73 4.43
CA LYS A 167 -7.88 21.88 4.12
C LYS A 167 -6.61 21.88 4.95
#